data_AF-A0A848ZFX8-F1
#
_entry.id   AF-A0A848ZFX8-F1
#
_cell.length_a   1.000
_cell.length_b   1.000
_cell.length_c   1.000
_cell.angle_alpha   90.00
_cell.angle_beta   90.00
_cell.angle_gamma   90.00
#
_symmetry.space_group_name_H-M   'P 1'
#
loop_
_entity.id
_entity.type
_entity.pdbx_description
1 polymer ?
#
loop_
_entity_poly.entity_id
_entity_poly.type
_entity_poly.pdbx_seq_one_letter_code
_entity_poly.pdbx_strand_id
1 'polypeptide(L)'
;PGETEETFSQTVSLINESGLPYYIPYLFTYSKRALVHEDREKFGLVGTGHTWKQNTMDAVEASRLMTKMIHIIPQSYSDGMSHIEEIYNLLLGKGYDHGEILKLFRRKRELQLAVEELGSERPYHPKVKEILVKMASLIK
;
A
#
# COMPACT_ATOMS: atom_id res chain seq x y z
N PRO A 1 4.75 8.76 -16.92
CA PRO A 1 3.63 9.63 -17.38
C PRO A 1 2.65 8.82 -18.23
N GLY A 2 1.36 9.16 -18.19
CA GLY A 2 0.31 8.44 -18.91
C GLY A 2 -0.51 7.46 -18.06
N GLU A 3 -0.27 7.37 -16.75
CA GLU A 3 -1.09 6.57 -15.82
C GLU A 3 -2.58 6.97 -15.91
N THR A 4 -3.46 5.98 -15.97
CA THR A 4 -4.93 6.11 -15.99
C THR A 4 -5.56 5.19 -14.92
N GLU A 5 -6.86 5.30 -14.69
CA GLU A 5 -7.58 4.31 -13.86
C GLU A 5 -7.52 2.88 -14.46
N GLU A 6 -7.41 2.77 -15.80
CA GLU A 6 -7.27 1.49 -16.48
C GLU A 6 -5.91 0.85 -16.19
N THR A 7 -4.81 1.59 -16.32
CA THR A 7 -3.45 1.07 -16.02
C THR A 7 -3.29 0.75 -14.53
N PHE A 8 -3.93 1.53 -13.66
CA PHE A 8 -4.03 1.21 -12.24
C PHE A 8 -4.74 -0.15 -12.02
N SER A 9 -5.87 -0.36 -12.70
CA SER A 9 -6.64 -1.62 -12.61
C SER A 9 -5.86 -2.82 -13.16
N GLN A 10 -5.07 -2.63 -14.23
CA GLN A 10 -4.15 -3.64 -14.74
C GLN A 10 -3.08 -4.01 -13.70
N THR A 11 -2.53 -3.02 -12.98
CA THR A 11 -1.57 -3.25 -11.89
C THR A 11 -2.19 -4.05 -10.74
N VAL A 12 -3.41 -3.72 -10.34
CA VAL A 12 -4.16 -4.48 -9.32
C VAL A 12 -4.39 -5.93 -9.77
N SER A 13 -4.75 -6.12 -11.04
CA SER A 13 -4.98 -7.45 -11.61
C SER A 13 -3.69 -8.26 -11.61
N LEU A 14 -2.57 -7.67 -12.05
CA LEU A 14 -1.25 -8.30 -12.00
C LEU A 14 -0.88 -8.77 -10.59
N ILE A 15 -1.10 -7.93 -9.56
CA ILE A 15 -0.78 -8.30 -8.18
C ILE A 15 -1.64 -9.49 -7.74
N ASN A 16 -2.95 -9.44 -7.97
CA ASN A 16 -3.86 -10.52 -7.60
C ASN A 16 -3.55 -11.83 -8.34
N GLU A 17 -3.21 -11.77 -9.62
CA GLU A 17 -2.88 -12.93 -10.46
C GLU A 17 -1.51 -13.53 -10.14
N SER A 18 -0.56 -12.71 -9.65
CA SER A 18 0.80 -13.15 -9.35
C SER A 18 0.88 -14.23 -8.25
N GLY A 19 -0.10 -14.25 -7.34
CA GLY A 19 -0.06 -15.09 -6.14
C GLY A 19 1.05 -14.75 -5.15
N LEU A 20 1.76 -13.63 -5.35
CA LEU A 20 2.83 -13.20 -4.44
C LEU A 20 2.22 -12.72 -3.12
N PRO A 21 2.82 -13.08 -1.97
CA PRO A 21 2.28 -12.73 -0.65
C PRO A 21 2.43 -11.25 -0.33
N TYR A 22 3.36 -10.55 -1.00
CA TYR A 22 3.73 -9.18 -0.67
C TYR A 22 3.84 -8.30 -1.91
N TYR A 23 3.50 -7.02 -1.78
CA TYR A 23 3.68 -6.01 -2.82
C TYR A 23 4.06 -4.65 -2.22
N ILE A 24 4.77 -3.84 -3.01
CA ILE A 24 5.12 -2.46 -2.67
C ILE A 24 4.64 -1.57 -3.81
N PRO A 25 3.58 -0.76 -3.61
CA PRO A 25 3.18 0.20 -4.61
C PRO A 25 4.08 1.45 -4.52
N TYR A 26 4.68 1.86 -5.63
CA TYR A 26 5.44 3.10 -5.71
C TYR A 26 4.61 4.18 -6.38
N LEU A 27 4.29 5.22 -5.62
CA LEU A 27 3.72 6.43 -6.21
C LEU A 27 4.78 7.08 -7.08
N PHE A 28 4.43 7.37 -8.33
CA PHE A 28 5.31 8.13 -9.21
C PHE A 28 5.70 9.46 -8.53
N THR A 29 6.97 9.83 -8.61
CA THR A 29 7.49 11.11 -8.15
C THR A 29 8.50 11.59 -9.18
N TYR A 30 8.52 12.89 -9.49
CA TYR A 30 9.39 13.40 -10.54
C TYR A 30 10.08 14.68 -10.13
N SER A 31 11.32 14.88 -10.59
CA SER A 31 12.05 16.14 -10.37
C SER A 31 12.36 16.83 -11.70
N LYS A 32 12.74 18.10 -11.64
CA LYS A 32 13.19 18.85 -12.83
C LYS A 32 14.47 18.28 -13.46
N ARG A 33 15.17 17.38 -12.76
CA ARG A 33 16.39 16.72 -13.25
C ARG A 33 16.10 15.39 -13.95
N ALA A 34 14.87 14.88 -13.88
CA ALA A 34 14.50 13.67 -14.57
C ALA A 34 14.41 13.93 -16.08
N LEU A 35 14.86 12.99 -16.91
CA LEU A 35 14.84 13.11 -18.38
C LEU A 35 13.45 13.48 -18.90
N VAL A 36 12.40 12.93 -18.28
CA VAL A 36 11.01 13.20 -18.63
C VAL A 36 10.58 14.66 -18.46
N HIS A 37 11.37 15.48 -17.75
CA HIS A 37 11.13 16.91 -17.60
C HIS A 37 11.42 17.70 -18.89
N GLU A 38 12.31 17.20 -19.75
CA GLU A 38 12.58 17.79 -21.07
C GLU A 38 11.33 17.75 -21.94
N ASP A 39 10.59 16.64 -21.86
CA ASP A 39 9.33 16.41 -22.57
C ASP A 39 8.09 16.82 -21.76
N ARG A 40 8.22 17.65 -20.70
CA ARG A 40 7.10 17.93 -19.79
C ARG A 40 5.87 18.50 -20.51
N GLU A 41 6.06 19.34 -21.52
CA GLU A 41 4.98 19.99 -22.25
C GLU A 41 4.18 18.96 -23.07
N LYS A 42 4.87 18.00 -23.69
CA LYS A 42 4.26 16.88 -24.42
C LYS A 42 3.33 16.06 -23.52
N PHE A 43 3.73 15.84 -22.27
CA PHE A 43 2.96 15.04 -21.31
C PHE A 43 2.02 15.86 -20.41
N GLY A 44 1.99 17.18 -20.58
CA GLY A 44 1.25 18.09 -19.69
C GLY A 44 1.73 18.07 -18.24
N LEU A 45 2.99 17.72 -18.02
CA LEU A 45 3.58 17.58 -16.69
C LEU A 45 3.80 18.95 -16.04
N VAL A 46 3.13 19.16 -14.90
CA VAL A 46 3.29 20.33 -14.04
C VAL A 46 3.54 19.89 -12.59
N GLY A 47 4.00 20.79 -11.72
CA GLY A 47 4.42 20.46 -10.34
C GLY A 47 5.81 19.81 -10.27
N THR A 48 6.17 19.22 -9.13
CA THR A 48 7.33 18.31 -8.98
C THR A 48 7.17 17.49 -7.68
N GLY A 49 8.02 16.51 -7.45
CA GLY A 49 7.95 15.62 -6.30
C GLY A 49 6.61 14.90 -6.30
N HIS A 50 5.90 15.00 -5.17
CA HIS A 50 4.57 14.41 -4.97
C HIS A 50 3.41 15.36 -5.34
N THR A 51 3.69 16.52 -5.93
CA THR A 51 2.65 17.49 -6.34
C THR A 51 2.45 17.52 -7.86
N TRP A 52 2.80 16.42 -8.52
CA TRP A 52 2.71 16.33 -9.97
C TRP A 52 1.28 16.25 -10.47
N LYS A 53 1.10 16.78 -11.68
CA LYS A 53 -0.09 16.57 -12.50
C LYS A 53 0.34 16.36 -13.94
N GLN A 54 -0.40 15.53 -14.66
CA GLN A 54 -0.27 15.28 -16.09
C GLN A 54 -1.66 15.26 -16.74
N ASN A 55 -1.70 15.02 -18.06
CA ASN A 55 -2.96 15.02 -18.80
C ASN A 55 -3.95 13.91 -18.35
N THR A 56 -3.45 12.76 -17.88
CA THR A 56 -4.27 11.58 -17.63
C THR A 56 -4.65 11.37 -16.16
N MET A 57 -3.84 11.89 -15.23
CA MET A 57 -4.00 11.71 -13.78
C MET A 57 -3.18 12.77 -13.04
N ASP A 58 -3.44 12.96 -11.76
CA ASP A 58 -2.57 13.73 -10.86
C ASP A 58 -2.18 12.92 -9.61
N ALA A 59 -1.22 13.44 -8.85
CA ALA A 59 -0.71 12.77 -7.68
C ALA A 59 -1.77 12.53 -6.58
N VAL A 60 -2.77 13.42 -6.48
CA VAL A 60 -3.86 13.29 -5.50
C VAL A 60 -4.74 12.10 -5.88
N GLU A 61 -5.13 12.03 -7.15
CA GLU A 61 -5.95 10.94 -7.67
C GLU A 61 -5.20 9.60 -7.60
N ALA A 62 -3.93 9.56 -8.01
CA ALA A 62 -3.10 8.36 -7.89
C ALA A 62 -2.95 7.90 -6.43
N SER A 63 -2.73 8.84 -5.50
CA SER A 63 -2.67 8.52 -4.07
C SER A 63 -3.99 7.97 -3.55
N ARG A 64 -5.13 8.53 -3.99
CA ARG A 64 -6.47 8.04 -3.61
C ARG A 64 -6.75 6.64 -4.16
N LEU A 65 -6.26 6.31 -5.34
CA LEU A 65 -6.35 4.96 -5.88
C LEU A 65 -5.46 4.00 -5.06
N MET A 66 -4.25 4.41 -4.71
CA MET A 66 -3.35 3.61 -3.86
C MET A 66 -3.94 3.29 -2.49
N THR A 67 -4.65 4.23 -1.83
CA THR A 67 -5.31 3.94 -0.55
C THR A 67 -6.41 2.88 -0.68
N LYS A 68 -7.06 2.78 -1.85
CA LYS A 68 -8.06 1.74 -2.13
C LYS A 68 -7.45 0.35 -2.38
N MET A 69 -6.15 0.24 -2.67
CA MET A 69 -5.52 -1.05 -2.96
C MET A 69 -5.73 -2.07 -1.84
N ILE A 70 -5.74 -1.62 -0.58
CA ILE A 70 -6.06 -2.50 0.54
C ILE A 70 -7.45 -3.12 0.41
N HIS A 71 -8.44 -2.53 -0.24
CA HIS A 71 -9.76 -3.16 -0.39
C HIS A 71 -9.81 -4.17 -1.54
N ILE A 72 -9.06 -3.91 -2.61
CA ILE A 72 -9.16 -4.63 -3.89
C ILE A 72 -8.04 -5.67 -4.12
N ILE A 73 -7.04 -5.73 -3.23
CA ILE A 73 -5.98 -6.75 -3.22
C ILE A 73 -6.09 -7.55 -1.91
N PRO A 74 -6.90 -8.63 -1.85
CA PRO A 74 -7.19 -9.33 -0.59
C PRO A 74 -6.14 -10.33 -0.13
N GLN A 75 -5.34 -10.88 -1.06
CA GLN A 75 -4.45 -12.01 -0.80
C GLN A 75 -2.97 -11.63 -0.70
N SER A 76 -2.60 -10.43 -1.15
CA SER A 76 -1.24 -9.90 -1.02
C SER A 76 -1.23 -8.76 -0.01
N TYR A 77 -0.11 -8.59 0.69
CA TYR A 77 0.01 -7.64 1.79
C TYR A 77 1.08 -6.59 1.50
N SER A 78 0.77 -5.37 1.86
CA SER A 78 1.73 -4.27 1.92
C SER A 78 1.77 -3.74 3.35
N ASP A 79 2.88 -3.13 3.75
CA ASP A 79 2.94 -2.40 5.02
C ASP A 79 2.35 -0.98 4.93
N GLY A 80 1.94 -0.55 3.72
CA GLY A 80 1.47 0.80 3.42
C GLY A 80 2.61 1.79 3.13
N MET A 81 3.86 1.32 3.11
CA MET A 81 5.05 2.10 2.85
C MET A 81 6.02 1.32 1.93
N SER A 82 7.25 1.83 1.80
CA SER A 82 8.31 1.23 1.01
C SER A 82 9.22 0.30 1.82
N HIS A 83 8.78 -0.22 2.98
CA HIS A 83 9.67 -0.84 3.98
C HIS A 83 9.37 -2.32 4.29
N ILE A 84 8.60 -2.98 3.43
CA ILE A 84 8.17 -4.36 3.71
C ILE A 84 9.36 -5.33 3.87
N GLU A 85 10.43 -5.13 3.10
CA GLU A 85 11.62 -5.98 3.15
C GLU A 85 12.39 -5.80 4.47
N GLU A 86 12.58 -4.56 4.92
CA GLU A 86 13.26 -4.26 6.18
C GLU A 86 12.45 -4.77 7.37
N ILE A 87 11.13 -4.59 7.36
CA ILE A 87 10.24 -5.15 8.40
C ILE A 87 10.34 -6.68 8.41
N TYR A 88 10.31 -7.30 7.23
CA TYR A 88 10.40 -8.75 7.10
C TYR A 88 11.72 -9.27 7.68
N ASN A 89 12.85 -8.67 7.29
CA ASN A 89 14.18 -9.02 7.78
C ASN A 89 14.31 -8.80 9.29
N LEU A 90 13.73 -7.72 9.82
CA LEU A 90 13.69 -7.46 11.26
C LEU A 90 12.93 -8.54 12.02
N LEU A 91 11.78 -8.98 11.51
CA LEU A 91 10.97 -10.03 12.14
C LEU A 91 11.69 -11.38 12.07
N LEU A 92 12.33 -11.72 10.95
CA LEU A 92 13.19 -12.90 10.87
C LEU A 92 14.31 -12.85 11.92
N GLY A 93 14.99 -11.71 12.06
CA GLY A 93 16.04 -11.51 13.08
C GLY A 93 15.53 -11.59 14.52
N LYS A 94 14.24 -11.34 14.75
CA LYS A 94 13.55 -11.54 16.04
C LYS A 94 13.09 -12.99 16.26
N GLY A 95 13.38 -13.89 15.34
CA GLY A 95 13.05 -15.31 15.44
C GLY A 95 11.64 -15.67 14.99
N TYR A 96 10.94 -14.79 14.25
CA TYR A 96 9.69 -15.16 13.59
C TYR A 96 9.97 -16.00 12.35
N ASP A 97 9.14 -17.00 12.07
CA ASP A 97 9.16 -17.72 10.80
C ASP A 97 8.31 -17.04 9.73
N HIS A 98 8.46 -17.46 8.47
CA HIS A 98 7.74 -16.90 7.32
C HIS A 98 6.20 -16.95 7.48
N GLY A 99 5.67 -18.02 8.07
CA GLY A 99 4.23 -18.20 8.29
C GLY A 99 3.70 -17.33 9.42
N GLU A 100 4.49 -17.11 10.48
CA GLU A 100 4.19 -16.16 11.55
C GLU A 100 4.18 -14.72 11.02
N ILE A 101 5.16 -14.34 10.19
CA ILE A 101 5.20 -13.02 9.55
C ILE A 101 3.97 -12.83 8.66
N LEU A 102 3.62 -13.81 7.82
CA LEU A 102 2.42 -13.74 6.99
C LEU A 102 1.14 -13.57 7.83
N LYS A 103 1.01 -14.30 8.95
CA LYS A 103 -0.11 -14.13 9.88
C LYS A 103 -0.15 -12.72 10.47
N LEU A 104 0.99 -12.13 10.82
CA LEU A 104 1.06 -10.76 11.33
C LEU A 104 0.57 -9.74 10.29
N PHE A 105 1.05 -9.82 9.05
CA PHE A 105 0.61 -8.94 7.96
C PHE A 105 -0.89 -9.06 7.68
N ARG A 106 -1.42 -10.30 7.68
CA ARG A 106 -2.85 -10.55 7.56
C ARG A 106 -3.64 -9.90 8.70
N ARG A 107 -3.21 -10.07 9.95
CA ARG A 107 -3.90 -9.47 11.11
C ARG A 107 -3.81 -7.94 11.11
N LYS A 108 -2.67 -7.37 10.72
CA LYS A 108 -2.51 -5.92 10.55
C LYS A 108 -3.53 -5.37 9.54
N ARG A 109 -3.69 -6.05 8.39
CA ARG A 109 -4.71 -5.70 7.39
C ARG A 109 -6.13 -5.79 7.95
N GLU A 110 -6.46 -6.91 8.61
CA GLU A 110 -7.78 -7.09 9.24
C GLU A 110 -8.07 -5.96 10.24
N LEU A 111 -7.08 -5.55 11.04
CA LEU A 111 -7.20 -4.44 11.96
C LEU A 111 -7.44 -3.11 11.22
N GLN A 112 -6.66 -2.83 10.17
CA GLN A 112 -6.77 -1.59 9.40
C GLN A 112 -8.18 -1.44 8.80
N LEU A 113 -8.69 -2.48 8.15
CA LEU A 113 -10.04 -2.48 7.56
C LEU A 113 -11.12 -2.34 8.64
N ALA A 114 -10.98 -3.02 9.78
CA ALA A 114 -11.94 -2.92 10.88
C ALA A 114 -11.95 -1.53 11.52
N VAL A 115 -10.79 -0.88 11.64
CA VAL A 115 -10.67 0.49 12.16
C VAL A 115 -11.24 1.51 11.18
N GLU A 116 -11.03 1.33 9.88
CA GLU A 116 -11.61 2.19 8.85
C GLU A 116 -13.16 2.12 8.86
N GLU A 117 -13.72 0.92 9.05
CA GLU A 117 -15.17 0.68 9.10
C GLU A 117 -15.81 1.15 10.41
N LEU A 118 -15.15 0.88 11.56
CA LEU A 118 -15.78 0.93 12.89
C LEU A 118 -15.18 2.00 13.81
N GLY A 119 -14.14 2.69 13.36
CA GLY A 119 -13.39 3.68 14.12
C GLY A 119 -12.30 3.07 15.01
N SER A 120 -11.37 3.93 15.42
CA SER A 120 -10.26 3.62 16.34
C SER A 120 -10.45 4.18 17.75
N GLU A 121 -11.60 4.78 18.04
CA GLU A 121 -11.85 5.43 19.32
C GLU A 121 -12.08 4.42 20.45
N ARG A 122 -11.71 4.79 21.68
CA ARG A 122 -11.96 3.98 22.87
C ARG A 122 -13.30 4.38 23.50
N PRO A 123 -14.10 3.42 24.00
CA PRO A 123 -13.84 1.98 24.00
C PRO A 123 -13.92 1.36 22.59
N TYR A 124 -12.97 0.48 22.25
CA TYR A 124 -12.91 -0.14 20.92
C TYR A 124 -14.15 -0.99 20.66
N HIS A 125 -14.63 -0.97 19.40
CA HIS A 125 -15.65 -1.91 18.93
C HIS A 125 -15.22 -3.38 19.21
N PRO A 126 -16.14 -4.29 19.61
CA PRO A 126 -15.79 -5.67 19.97
C PRO A 126 -14.93 -6.41 18.92
N LYS A 127 -15.24 -6.24 17.63
CA LYS A 127 -14.47 -6.79 16.49
C LYS A 127 -13.03 -6.27 16.44
N VAL A 128 -12.82 -4.96 16.64
CA VAL A 128 -11.49 -4.35 16.69
C VAL A 128 -10.71 -4.90 17.90
N LYS A 129 -11.37 -4.98 19.06
CA LYS A 129 -10.77 -5.56 20.28
C LYS A 129 -10.36 -7.03 20.10
N GLU A 130 -11.20 -7.82 19.45
CA GLU A 130 -10.91 -9.23 19.15
C GLU A 130 -9.66 -9.37 18.27
N ILE A 131 -9.55 -8.55 17.20
CA ILE A 131 -8.38 -8.56 16.32
C ILE A 131 -7.11 -8.17 17.08
N LEU A 132 -7.19 -7.15 17.95
CA LEU A 132 -6.06 -6.73 18.79
C LEU A 132 -5.59 -7.84 19.74
N VAL A 133 -6.50 -8.59 20.35
CA VAL A 133 -6.15 -9.74 21.20
C VAL A 133 -5.46 -10.84 20.37
N LYS A 134 -5.99 -11.15 19.17
CA LYS A 134 -5.37 -12.12 18.25
C LYS A 134 -4.01 -11.66 17.74
N MET A 135 -3.80 -10.36 17.56
CA MET A 135 -2.49 -9.81 17.22
C MET A 135 -1.53 -9.94 18.39
N ALA A 136 -1.96 -9.60 19.60
CA ALA A 136 -1.12 -9.70 20.79
C ALA A 136 -0.64 -11.16 21.04
N SER A 137 -1.46 -12.16 20.75
CA SER A 137 -1.04 -13.57 20.87
C SER A 137 0.01 -14.03 19.84
N LEU A 138 0.24 -13.24 18.78
CA LEU A 138 1.26 -13.52 17.77
C LEU A 138 2.60 -12.84 18.08
N ILE A 139 2.65 -11.95 19.07
CA ILE A 139 3.88 -11.23 19.43
C ILE A 139 4.74 -12.15 20.33
N LYS A 140 5.99 -12.36 19.92
CA LYS A 140 7.06 -12.99 20.71
C LYS A 140 7.71 -12.00 21.66
#